data_AF-A0A369UT30-F1
#
_entry.id   AF-A0A369UT30-F1
#
_cell.length_a   1.000
_cell.length_b   1.000
_cell.length_c   1.000
_cell.angle_alpha   90.00
_cell.angle_beta   90.00
_cell.angle_gamma   90.00
#
_symmetry.space_group_name_H-M   'P 1'
#
loop_
_entity.id
_entity.type
_entity.pdbx_description
1 polymer ?
#
loop_
_entity_poly.entity_id
_entity_poly.type
_entity_poly.pdbx_seq_one_letter_code
_entity_poly.pdbx_strand_id
1 'polypeptide(L)'
;MHPLLALLLTAGALFLWGPLLFLGYLASGHGSDAGLAFFELAMVACPIGAVMLIVHAALDKPWKRPFRRAWFFWLQMLAIGLIGISFTSSFFHQWLYGHQQASWDEGVERAQEPKGVMQAALLHDDDASFAKAYKICGRYCLLGEWLPKAIAAHAPRIVGVLLEGVTKRTYKDDFLNTADHMGTCKDGVYYEGYFALPGRAGASGDMAIIEQFLPQWDRDQVQEAFVGAAFGNHVEIMRALIAHGANPHQPIDQHPPAQVATDSASSAAMRSGAVEALRWLSEQGVRVDSHYEQDLVWESFDEWIQHSPRAVWTGQLEAMLDTLARLGTVPAHRSHGRSLGRAADDGDALLAHALLRHGAVVESVDEDYSRGMLQALLKGPADQLGRDDGTHILSCHDDSGAD
;
A
#
# COMPACT_ATOMS: atom_id res chain seq x y z
N MET A 1 -20.77 64.20 -23.37
CA MET A 1 -21.22 63.15 -22.44
C MET A 1 -21.39 63.80 -21.08
N HIS A 2 -22.46 63.53 -20.33
CA HIS A 2 -22.62 64.10 -18.99
C HIS A 2 -21.51 63.56 -18.08
N PRO A 3 -20.85 64.37 -17.22
CA PRO A 3 -19.72 63.93 -16.41
C PRO A 3 -20.06 62.72 -15.52
N LEU A 4 -21.29 62.67 -15.00
CA LEU A 4 -21.81 61.54 -14.22
C LEU A 4 -21.88 60.23 -15.03
N LEU A 5 -22.27 60.27 -16.31
CA LEU A 5 -22.32 59.09 -17.16
C LEU A 5 -20.94 58.57 -17.54
N ALA A 6 -19.97 59.49 -17.69
CA ALA A 6 -18.57 59.13 -17.90
C ALA A 6 -17.99 58.42 -16.68
N LEU A 7 -18.26 58.95 -15.48
CA LEU A 7 -17.79 58.37 -14.23
C LEU A 7 -18.37 56.97 -13.97
N LEU A 8 -19.67 56.76 -14.23
CA LEU A 8 -20.29 55.44 -14.11
C LEU A 8 -19.68 54.40 -15.07
N LEU A 9 -19.42 54.82 -16.31
CA LEU A 9 -18.87 53.94 -17.34
C LEU A 9 -17.40 53.58 -17.06
N THR A 10 -16.58 54.54 -16.60
CA THR A 10 -15.17 54.30 -16.26
C THR A 10 -15.02 53.52 -14.95
N ALA A 11 -15.82 53.82 -13.94
CA ALA A 11 -15.85 53.05 -12.70
C ALA A 11 -16.27 51.60 -12.96
N GLY A 12 -17.35 51.38 -13.73
CA GLY A 12 -17.75 50.05 -14.17
C GLY A 12 -16.65 49.31 -14.93
N ALA A 13 -15.88 50.02 -15.76
CA ALA A 13 -14.72 49.44 -16.45
C ALA A 13 -13.64 48.94 -15.47
N LEU A 14 -13.27 49.78 -14.50
CA LEU A 14 -12.24 49.45 -13.52
C LEU A 14 -12.64 48.26 -12.66
N PHE A 15 -13.91 48.21 -12.24
CA PHE A 15 -14.43 47.13 -11.41
C PHE A 15 -14.60 45.80 -12.17
N LEU A 16 -14.84 45.81 -13.48
CA LEU A 16 -14.97 44.61 -14.31
C LEU A 16 -13.62 44.12 -14.88
N TRP A 17 -12.77 45.04 -15.32
CA TRP A 17 -11.52 44.71 -16.01
C TRP A 17 -10.29 44.72 -15.11
N GLY A 18 -10.30 45.48 -14.01
CA GLY A 18 -9.23 45.46 -13.01
C GLY A 18 -8.95 44.03 -12.51
N PRO A 19 -9.99 43.27 -12.12
CA PRO A 19 -9.88 41.85 -11.81
C PRO A 19 -9.23 41.00 -12.91
N LEU A 20 -9.70 41.12 -14.15
CA LEU A 20 -9.22 40.30 -15.26
C LEU A 20 -7.76 40.61 -15.64
N LEU A 21 -7.38 41.88 -15.65
CA LEU A 21 -6.01 42.30 -15.99
C LEU A 21 -5.01 41.85 -14.92
N PHE A 22 -5.40 41.88 -13.65
CA PHE A 22 -4.55 41.44 -12.55
C PHE A 22 -4.44 39.91 -12.48
N LEU A 23 -5.52 39.16 -12.79
CA LEU A 23 -5.43 37.70 -12.95
C LEU A 23 -4.47 37.32 -14.08
N GLY A 24 -4.50 38.05 -15.20
CA GLY A 24 -3.51 37.87 -16.28
C GLY A 24 -2.08 38.18 -15.84
N TYR A 25 -1.89 39.16 -14.95
CA TYR A 25 -0.59 39.47 -14.35
C TYR A 25 -0.11 38.37 -13.40
N LEU A 26 -0.96 37.85 -12.51
CA LEU A 26 -0.59 36.77 -11.60
C LEU A 26 -0.26 35.46 -12.33
N ALA A 27 -1.01 35.14 -13.39
CA ALA A 27 -0.76 33.99 -14.25
C ALA A 27 0.63 34.02 -14.94
N SER A 28 1.30 35.18 -14.97
CA SER A 28 2.66 35.34 -15.49
C SER A 28 3.79 34.98 -14.50
N GLY A 29 3.45 34.42 -13.33
CA GLY A 29 4.42 33.70 -12.49
C GLY A 29 4.72 34.32 -11.12
N HIS A 30 3.77 35.03 -10.51
CA HIS A 30 3.94 35.59 -9.15
C HIS A 30 2.97 34.90 -8.16
N GLY A 31 3.54 34.15 -7.20
CA GLY A 31 2.97 33.58 -5.96
C GLY A 31 1.46 33.24 -5.85
N SER A 32 1.15 31.97 -5.59
CA SER A 32 -0.22 31.44 -5.41
C SER A 32 -1.06 32.14 -4.34
N ASP A 33 -0.43 32.67 -3.29
CA ASP A 33 -1.15 33.23 -2.13
C ASP A 33 -1.81 34.59 -2.42
N ALA A 34 -1.29 35.33 -3.40
CA ALA A 34 -1.92 36.57 -3.87
C ALA A 34 -3.20 36.31 -4.67
N GLY A 35 -3.39 35.09 -5.19
CA GLY A 35 -4.55 34.71 -5.99
C GLY A 35 -5.84 34.63 -5.18
N LEU A 36 -5.78 34.10 -3.96
CA LEU A 36 -6.98 33.88 -3.12
C LEU A 36 -7.59 35.19 -2.63
N ALA A 37 -6.78 36.07 -2.04
CA ALA A 37 -7.23 37.39 -1.57
C ALA A 37 -7.79 38.24 -2.73
N PHE A 38 -7.24 38.06 -3.94
CA PHE A 38 -7.71 38.77 -5.11
C PHE A 38 -9.03 38.20 -5.66
N PHE A 39 -9.22 36.89 -5.60
CA PHE A 39 -10.49 36.25 -5.96
C PHE A 39 -11.65 36.78 -5.10
N GLU A 40 -11.42 36.93 -3.79
CA GLU A 40 -12.39 37.53 -2.87
C GLU A 40 -12.70 39.00 -3.24
N LEU A 41 -11.68 39.77 -3.62
CA LEU A 41 -11.88 41.16 -4.03
C LEU A 41 -12.64 41.26 -5.38
N ALA A 42 -12.36 40.36 -6.32
CA ALA A 42 -13.07 40.25 -7.60
C ALA A 42 -14.55 39.87 -7.41
N MET A 43 -14.85 38.99 -6.44
CA MET A 43 -16.22 38.59 -6.07
C MET A 43 -17.08 39.78 -5.63
N VAL A 44 -16.49 40.80 -5.02
CA VAL A 44 -17.20 42.01 -4.58
C VAL A 44 -17.16 43.11 -5.66
N ALA A 45 -16.02 43.28 -6.33
CA ALA A 45 -15.80 44.32 -7.34
C ALA A 45 -16.68 44.12 -8.59
N CYS A 46 -16.74 42.89 -9.13
CA CYS A 46 -17.47 42.61 -10.38
C CYS A 46 -18.99 42.89 -10.28
N PRO A 47 -19.71 42.50 -9.21
CA PRO A 47 -21.11 42.87 -9.02
C PRO A 47 -21.32 44.39 -8.95
N ILE A 48 -20.44 45.13 -8.26
CA ILE A 48 -20.51 46.60 -8.20
C ILE A 48 -20.35 47.19 -9.60
N GLY A 49 -19.38 46.70 -10.38
CA GLY A 49 -19.18 47.11 -11.77
C GLY A 49 -20.38 46.80 -12.66
N ALA A 50 -21.01 45.63 -12.50
CA ALA A 50 -22.21 45.25 -13.23
C ALA A 50 -23.42 46.14 -12.87
N VAL A 51 -23.63 46.45 -11.59
CA VAL A 51 -24.70 47.38 -11.14
C VAL A 51 -24.48 48.78 -11.72
N MET A 52 -23.24 49.28 -11.68
CA MET A 52 -22.89 50.58 -12.29
C MET A 52 -23.18 50.58 -13.79
N LEU A 53 -22.88 49.48 -14.48
CA LEU A 53 -23.18 49.32 -15.90
C LEU A 53 -24.69 49.34 -16.17
N ILE A 54 -25.49 48.65 -15.35
CA ILE A 54 -26.96 48.63 -15.46
C ILE A 54 -27.54 50.03 -15.26
N VAL A 55 -27.06 50.76 -14.25
CA VAL A 55 -27.49 52.15 -13.99
C VAL A 55 -27.13 53.05 -15.17
N HIS A 56 -25.90 52.95 -15.70
CA HIS A 56 -25.50 53.67 -16.89
C HIS A 56 -26.40 53.34 -18.10
N ALA A 57 -26.70 52.05 -18.30
CA ALA A 57 -27.54 51.56 -19.38
C ALA A 57 -28.96 52.13 -19.29
N ALA A 58 -29.55 52.15 -18.09
CA ALA A 58 -30.89 52.69 -17.84
C ALA A 58 -30.99 54.19 -18.15
N LEU A 59 -29.95 54.96 -17.81
CA LEU A 59 -29.90 56.41 -18.02
C LEU A 59 -29.60 56.80 -19.47
N ASP A 60 -28.60 56.18 -20.11
CA ASP A 60 -28.06 56.63 -21.40
C ASP A 60 -28.60 55.87 -22.62
N LYS A 61 -29.22 54.70 -22.38
CA LYS A 61 -29.75 53.78 -23.40
C LYS A 61 -28.78 53.52 -24.56
N PRO A 62 -27.53 53.08 -24.27
CA PRO A 62 -26.44 52.98 -25.24
C PRO A 62 -26.75 52.05 -26.43
N TRP A 63 -27.64 51.07 -26.25
CA TRP A 63 -28.10 50.16 -27.30
C TRP A 63 -28.87 50.83 -28.44
N LYS A 64 -29.36 52.06 -28.26
CA LYS A 64 -30.01 52.84 -29.33
C LYS A 64 -29.02 53.62 -30.21
N ARG A 65 -27.73 53.62 -29.87
CA ARG A 65 -26.70 54.38 -30.59
C ARG A 65 -25.94 53.47 -31.57
N PRO A 66 -25.40 54.03 -32.67
CA PRO A 66 -24.56 53.26 -33.59
C PRO A 66 -23.33 52.71 -32.86
N PHE A 67 -22.96 51.47 -33.18
CA PHE A 67 -21.96 50.67 -32.47
C PHE A 67 -20.64 51.41 -32.20
N ARG A 68 -20.12 52.18 -33.16
CA ARG A 68 -18.89 52.98 -33.01
C ARG A 68 -18.90 53.93 -31.79
N ARG A 69 -20.07 54.43 -31.37
CA ARG A 69 -20.21 55.33 -30.20
C ARG A 69 -20.52 54.60 -28.89
N ALA A 70 -20.91 53.33 -28.95
CA ALA A 70 -21.27 52.51 -27.79
C ALA A 70 -20.33 51.32 -27.58
N TRP A 71 -19.21 51.25 -28.32
CA TRP A 71 -18.32 50.09 -28.34
C TRP A 71 -17.80 49.73 -26.93
N PHE A 72 -17.52 50.74 -26.10
CA PHE A 72 -17.00 50.55 -24.73
C PHE A 72 -18.02 49.88 -23.80
N PHE A 73 -19.30 50.18 -23.98
CA PHE A 73 -20.40 49.50 -23.27
C PHE A 73 -20.51 48.03 -23.70
N TRP A 74 -20.41 47.75 -24.99
CA TRP A 74 -20.44 46.37 -25.50
C TRP A 74 -19.23 45.55 -25.05
N LEU A 75 -18.05 46.17 -24.93
CA LEU A 75 -16.87 45.55 -24.36
C LEU A 75 -17.12 45.13 -22.89
N GLN A 76 -17.75 45.98 -22.09
CA GLN A 76 -18.10 45.67 -20.70
C GLN A 76 -19.18 44.58 -20.59
N MET A 77 -20.15 44.54 -21.51
CA MET A 77 -21.11 43.43 -21.59
C MET A 77 -20.45 42.09 -21.92
N LEU A 78 -19.43 42.10 -22.78
CA LEU A 78 -18.63 40.91 -23.09
C LEU A 78 -17.84 40.43 -21.86
N ALA A 79 -17.25 41.34 -21.09
CA ALA A 79 -16.59 41.01 -19.82
C ALA A 79 -17.57 40.34 -18.84
N ILE A 80 -18.77 40.91 -18.65
CA ILE A 80 -19.81 40.31 -17.81
C ILE A 80 -20.19 38.91 -18.32
N GLY A 81 -20.31 38.72 -19.63
CA GLY A 81 -20.58 37.40 -20.23
C GLY A 81 -19.49 36.37 -19.91
N LEU A 82 -18.21 36.73 -20.08
CA LEU A 82 -17.07 35.85 -19.80
C LEU A 82 -16.93 35.53 -18.30
N ILE A 83 -17.11 36.55 -17.46
CA ILE A 83 -17.10 36.41 -16.01
C ILE A 83 -18.27 35.51 -15.58
N GLY A 84 -19.47 35.74 -16.10
CA GLY A 84 -20.66 34.94 -15.81
C GLY A 84 -20.50 33.47 -16.17
N ILE A 85 -19.94 33.15 -17.35
CA ILE A 85 -19.68 31.76 -17.76
C ILE A 85 -18.71 31.09 -16.78
N SER A 86 -17.59 31.75 -16.45
CA SER A 86 -16.59 31.23 -15.51
C SER A 86 -17.15 31.00 -14.09
N PHE A 87 -18.00 31.92 -13.61
CA PHE A 87 -18.64 31.79 -12.31
C PHE A 87 -19.67 30.67 -12.29
N THR A 88 -20.50 30.55 -13.33
CA THR A 88 -21.48 29.47 -13.42
C THR A 88 -20.81 28.09 -13.53
N SER A 89 -19.70 27.96 -14.26
CA SER A 89 -18.97 26.69 -14.34
C SER A 89 -18.28 26.34 -13.01
N SER A 90 -17.63 27.30 -12.35
CA SER A 90 -16.96 27.06 -11.06
C SER A 90 -17.96 26.75 -9.95
N PHE A 91 -19.04 27.54 -9.85
CA PHE A 91 -20.10 27.29 -8.89
C PHE A 91 -20.81 25.96 -9.16
N PHE A 92 -21.08 25.61 -10.43
CA PHE A 92 -21.71 24.34 -10.76
C PHE A 92 -20.80 23.14 -10.44
N HIS A 93 -19.49 23.25 -10.71
CA HIS A 93 -18.53 22.24 -10.27
C HIS A 93 -18.50 22.13 -8.75
N GLN A 94 -18.37 23.24 -8.02
CA GLN A 94 -18.30 23.22 -6.56
C GLN A 94 -19.62 22.75 -5.91
N TRP A 95 -20.76 23.08 -6.50
CA TRP A 95 -22.08 22.63 -6.07
C TRP A 95 -22.26 21.13 -6.32
N LEU A 96 -21.87 20.63 -7.50
CA LEU A 96 -21.87 19.20 -7.81
C LEU A 96 -20.93 18.42 -6.89
N TYR A 97 -19.70 18.91 -6.69
CA TYR A 97 -18.75 18.29 -5.76
C TYR A 97 -19.29 18.31 -4.33
N GLY A 98 -19.85 19.42 -3.86
CA GLY A 98 -20.41 19.52 -2.51
C GLY A 98 -21.62 18.60 -2.29
N HIS A 99 -22.54 18.49 -3.26
CA HIS A 99 -23.65 17.54 -3.19
C HIS A 99 -23.17 16.09 -3.24
N GLN A 100 -22.19 15.81 -4.10
CA GLN A 100 -21.63 14.48 -4.20
C GLN A 100 -20.94 14.11 -2.88
N GLN A 101 -20.11 14.99 -2.32
CA GLN A 101 -19.43 14.83 -1.04
C GLN A 101 -20.42 14.60 0.10
N ALA A 102 -21.43 15.45 0.26
CA ALA A 102 -22.45 15.27 1.31
C ALA A 102 -23.18 13.92 1.19
N SER A 103 -23.50 13.49 -0.03
CA SER A 103 -24.11 12.17 -0.26
C SER A 103 -23.15 10.99 0.00
N TRP A 104 -21.84 11.21 -0.18
CA TRP A 104 -20.82 10.23 0.18
C TRP A 104 -20.70 10.14 1.71
N ASP A 105 -20.60 11.28 2.40
CA ASP A 105 -20.46 11.37 3.85
C ASP A 105 -21.67 10.73 4.56
N GLU A 106 -22.90 11.08 4.16
CA GLU A 106 -24.12 10.43 4.68
C GLU A 106 -24.16 8.91 4.40
N GLY A 107 -23.54 8.47 3.31
CA GLY A 107 -23.45 7.06 2.96
C GLY A 107 -22.39 6.31 3.76
N VAL A 108 -21.27 6.96 4.06
CA VAL A 108 -20.21 6.44 4.93
C VAL A 108 -20.74 6.28 6.35
N GLU A 109 -21.47 7.28 6.88
CA GLU A 109 -22.09 7.19 8.20
C GLU A 109 -23.10 6.03 8.28
N ARG A 110 -23.97 5.88 7.27
CA ARG A 110 -24.90 4.75 7.19
C ARG A 110 -24.21 3.39 7.03
N ALA A 111 -22.97 3.35 6.55
CA ALA A 111 -22.21 2.12 6.40
C ALA A 111 -21.51 1.68 7.69
N GLN A 112 -21.38 2.54 8.71
CA GLN A 112 -20.65 2.21 9.94
C GLN A 112 -21.26 1.03 10.70
N GLU A 113 -22.58 1.05 10.94
CA GLU A 113 -23.27 -0.05 11.63
C GLU A 113 -23.14 -1.38 10.86
N PRO A 114 -23.42 -1.45 9.54
CA PRO A 114 -23.13 -2.64 8.74
C PRO A 114 -21.67 -3.12 8.83
N LYS A 115 -20.70 -2.21 8.78
CA LYS A 115 -19.27 -2.57 8.92
C LYS A 115 -18.99 -3.20 10.28
N GLY A 116 -19.57 -2.70 11.36
CA GLY A 116 -19.47 -3.32 12.69
C GLY A 116 -20.04 -4.74 12.74
N VAL A 117 -21.20 -4.96 12.11
CA VAL A 117 -21.80 -6.31 11.99
C VAL A 117 -20.92 -7.24 11.16
N MET A 118 -20.36 -6.75 10.04
CA MET A 118 -19.44 -7.52 9.21
C MET A 118 -18.17 -7.91 9.98
N GLN A 119 -17.60 -6.99 10.75
CA GLN A 119 -16.43 -7.25 11.60
C GLN A 119 -16.74 -8.32 12.66
N ALA A 120 -17.89 -8.23 13.33
CA ALA A 120 -18.30 -9.24 14.31
C ALA A 120 -18.56 -10.61 13.66
N ALA A 121 -19.13 -10.63 12.46
CA ALA A 121 -19.41 -11.86 11.72
C ALA A 121 -18.12 -12.60 11.31
N LEU A 122 -17.05 -11.88 11.00
CA LEU A 122 -15.74 -12.46 10.66
C LEU A 122 -15.20 -13.39 11.77
N LEU A 123 -15.39 -13.02 13.04
CA LEU A 123 -14.90 -13.79 14.19
C LEU A 123 -15.47 -15.21 14.28
N HIS A 124 -16.63 -15.44 13.66
CA HIS A 124 -17.35 -16.71 13.73
C HIS A 124 -17.70 -17.28 12.34
N ASP A 125 -17.13 -16.69 11.29
CA ASP A 125 -17.44 -17.02 9.89
C ASP A 125 -18.97 -17.00 9.62
N ASP A 126 -19.72 -16.08 10.24
CA ASP A 126 -21.18 -15.97 10.09
C ASP A 126 -21.56 -15.32 8.75
N ASP A 127 -21.57 -16.14 7.71
CA ASP A 127 -21.88 -15.76 6.34
C ASP A 127 -23.28 -15.14 6.18
N ALA A 128 -24.26 -15.56 6.98
CA ALA A 128 -25.62 -15.05 6.90
C ALA A 128 -25.71 -13.59 7.39
N SER A 129 -25.14 -13.30 8.56
CA SER A 129 -25.08 -11.92 9.08
C SER A 129 -24.19 -11.04 8.21
N PHE A 130 -23.05 -11.58 7.77
CA PHE A 130 -22.13 -10.88 6.89
C PHE A 130 -22.80 -10.51 5.55
N ALA A 131 -23.42 -11.46 4.84
CA ALA A 131 -24.06 -11.21 3.55
C ALA A 131 -25.17 -10.15 3.66
N LYS A 132 -25.98 -10.21 4.73
CA LYS A 132 -27.02 -9.21 5.00
C LYS A 132 -26.42 -7.81 5.20
N ALA A 133 -25.39 -7.68 6.03
CA ALA A 133 -24.74 -6.42 6.31
C ALA A 133 -23.99 -5.87 5.07
N TYR A 134 -23.28 -6.73 4.34
CA TYR A 134 -22.57 -6.38 3.12
C TYR A 134 -23.52 -5.83 2.03
N LYS A 135 -24.69 -6.44 1.87
CA LYS A 135 -25.73 -5.95 0.96
C LYS A 135 -26.28 -4.57 1.36
N ILE A 136 -26.42 -4.30 2.66
CA ILE A 136 -26.85 -2.99 3.16
C ILE A 136 -25.76 -1.94 2.92
N CYS A 137 -24.50 -2.32 3.15
CA CYS A 137 -23.36 -1.43 2.94
C CYS A 137 -23.17 -1.05 1.47
N GLY A 138 -23.41 -1.98 0.54
CA GLY A 138 -23.37 -1.73 -0.90
C GLY A 138 -22.01 -1.18 -1.35
N ARG A 139 -22.02 -0.09 -2.12
CA ARG A 139 -20.79 0.51 -2.70
C ARG A 139 -19.78 1.06 -1.68
N TYR A 140 -20.15 1.16 -0.40
CA TYR A 140 -19.30 1.72 0.66
C TYR A 140 -18.45 0.64 1.37
N CYS A 141 -18.70 -0.63 1.10
CA CYS A 141 -17.87 -1.74 1.53
C CYS A 141 -17.16 -2.32 0.31
N LEU A 142 -15.93 -1.85 0.08
CA LEU A 142 -15.14 -2.30 -1.05
C LEU A 142 -14.71 -3.74 -0.83
N LEU A 143 -14.88 -4.57 -1.86
CA LEU A 143 -14.50 -5.97 -1.85
C LEU A 143 -13.01 -6.17 -1.50
N GLY A 144 -12.14 -5.29 -1.99
CA GLY A 144 -10.70 -5.28 -1.67
C GLY A 144 -10.38 -4.97 -0.20
N GLU A 145 -11.29 -4.34 0.55
CA GLU A 145 -11.13 -4.11 2.00
C GLU A 145 -11.45 -5.39 2.80
N TRP A 146 -12.53 -6.08 2.43
CA TRP A 146 -13.10 -7.14 3.25
C TRP A 146 -12.56 -8.54 2.92
N LEU A 147 -12.15 -8.78 1.68
CA LEU A 147 -11.62 -10.09 1.29
C LEU A 147 -10.31 -10.44 2.02
N PRO A 148 -9.31 -9.54 2.13
CA PRO A 148 -8.13 -9.82 2.94
C PRO A 148 -8.45 -10.06 4.42
N LYS A 149 -9.41 -9.32 4.99
CA LYS A 149 -9.85 -9.51 6.38
C LYS A 149 -10.49 -10.89 6.58
N ALA A 150 -11.30 -11.35 5.63
CA ALA A 150 -11.90 -12.69 5.66
C ALA A 150 -10.86 -13.80 5.57
N ILE A 151 -9.81 -13.61 4.77
CA ILE A 151 -8.69 -14.55 4.70
C ILE A 151 -7.92 -14.59 6.03
N ALA A 152 -7.58 -13.44 6.59
CA ALA A 152 -6.88 -13.34 7.87
C ALA A 152 -7.70 -13.90 9.04
N ALA A 153 -9.03 -13.79 8.99
CA ALA A 153 -9.94 -14.34 9.99
C ALA A 153 -10.23 -15.85 9.81
N HIS A 154 -9.63 -16.52 8.80
CA HIS A 154 -9.94 -17.92 8.44
C HIS A 154 -11.45 -18.16 8.30
N ALA A 155 -12.12 -17.28 7.54
CA ALA A 155 -13.58 -17.26 7.37
C ALA A 155 -13.99 -17.72 5.95
N PRO A 156 -13.90 -19.03 5.63
CA PRO A 156 -14.13 -19.53 4.28
C PRO A 156 -15.56 -19.30 3.78
N ARG A 157 -16.61 -19.35 4.63
CA ARG A 157 -17.97 -19.11 4.16
C ARG A 157 -18.18 -17.64 3.79
N ILE A 158 -17.60 -16.72 4.55
CA ILE A 158 -17.60 -15.29 4.22
C ILE A 158 -16.79 -15.00 2.95
N VAL A 159 -15.65 -15.66 2.74
CA VAL A 159 -14.93 -15.60 1.46
C VAL A 159 -15.85 -15.99 0.31
N GLY A 160 -16.66 -17.04 0.48
CA GLY A 160 -17.63 -17.47 -0.52
C GLY A 160 -18.68 -16.41 -0.86
N VAL A 161 -19.18 -15.69 0.14
CA VAL A 161 -20.09 -14.54 -0.05
C VAL A 161 -19.39 -13.43 -0.84
N LEU A 162 -18.15 -13.10 -0.49
CA LEU A 162 -17.39 -12.03 -1.14
C LEU A 162 -17.00 -12.37 -2.58
N LEU A 163 -16.81 -13.65 -2.90
CA LEU A 163 -16.49 -14.12 -4.26
C LEU A 163 -17.73 -14.38 -5.12
N GLU A 164 -18.94 -14.19 -4.59
CA GLU A 164 -20.18 -14.40 -5.36
C GLU A 164 -20.21 -13.48 -6.60
N GLY A 165 -20.26 -14.08 -7.79
CA GLY A 165 -20.28 -13.35 -9.07
C GLY A 165 -18.90 -12.86 -9.54
N VAL A 166 -17.81 -13.12 -8.81
CA VAL A 166 -16.46 -12.79 -9.25
C VAL A 166 -16.07 -13.69 -10.43
N THR A 167 -15.65 -13.06 -11.53
CA THR A 167 -15.12 -13.75 -12.71
C THR A 167 -13.60 -13.63 -12.74
N LYS A 168 -12.92 -14.45 -13.55
CA LYS A 168 -11.46 -14.36 -13.73
C LYS A 168 -10.99 -12.98 -14.17
N ARG A 169 -11.81 -12.28 -14.96
CA ARG A 169 -11.53 -10.90 -15.39
C ARG A 169 -11.63 -9.94 -14.22
N THR A 170 -12.73 -9.97 -13.48
CA THR A 170 -12.95 -9.15 -12.28
C THR A 170 -11.86 -9.42 -11.24
N TYR A 171 -11.50 -10.70 -11.06
CA TYR A 171 -10.43 -11.12 -10.17
C TYR A 171 -9.10 -10.44 -10.52
N LYS A 172 -8.74 -10.44 -11.81
CA LYS A 172 -7.51 -9.82 -12.29
C LYS A 172 -7.51 -8.30 -12.15
N ASP A 173 -8.62 -7.66 -12.50
CA ASP A 173 -8.71 -6.19 -12.50
C ASP A 173 -8.73 -5.63 -11.06
N ASP A 174 -9.43 -6.30 -10.14
CA ASP A 174 -9.74 -5.76 -8.80
C ASP A 174 -8.81 -6.27 -7.68
N PHE A 175 -8.06 -7.37 -7.86
CA PHE A 175 -7.31 -8.01 -6.76
C PHE A 175 -5.85 -8.28 -7.03
N LEU A 176 -5.45 -8.54 -8.28
CA LEU A 176 -4.05 -8.86 -8.59
C LEU A 176 -3.16 -7.62 -8.64
N ASN A 177 -3.72 -6.41 -8.75
CA ASN A 177 -2.93 -5.17 -8.85
C ASN A 177 -2.56 -4.55 -7.50
N THR A 178 -3.00 -5.13 -6.38
CA THR A 178 -2.78 -4.62 -5.02
C THR A 178 -2.04 -5.65 -4.20
N ALA A 179 -0.74 -5.79 -4.46
CA ALA A 179 0.17 -6.40 -3.51
C ALA A 179 0.34 -5.40 -2.35
N ASP A 180 -0.32 -5.68 -1.24
CA ASP A 180 -0.17 -4.91 0.00
C ASP A 180 0.76 -5.65 0.95
N HIS A 181 1.35 -4.92 1.90
CA HIS A 181 2.02 -5.53 3.05
C HIS A 181 1.04 -6.48 3.75
N MET A 182 1.45 -7.73 3.90
CA MET A 182 0.82 -8.67 4.81
C MET A 182 1.84 -9.01 5.88
N GLY A 183 1.39 -9.44 7.05
CA GLY A 183 2.22 -10.26 7.89
C GLY A 183 1.46 -11.41 8.47
N THR A 184 2.20 -12.41 8.91
CA THR A 184 1.66 -13.54 9.65
C THR A 184 2.09 -13.43 11.11
N CYS A 185 1.16 -13.75 12.00
CA CYS A 185 1.42 -13.82 13.42
C CYS A 185 1.78 -15.25 13.79
N LYS A 186 3.02 -15.45 14.28
CA LYS A 186 3.49 -16.74 14.76
C LYS A 186 4.16 -16.57 16.10
N ASP A 187 3.64 -17.27 17.10
CA ASP A 187 4.12 -17.22 18.49
C ASP A 187 4.18 -15.78 19.07
N GLY A 188 3.22 -14.93 18.69
CA GLY A 188 3.14 -13.53 19.13
C GLY A 188 4.06 -12.55 18.37
N VAL A 189 4.77 -13.04 17.37
CA VAL A 189 5.68 -12.26 16.51
C VAL A 189 5.03 -12.05 15.15
N TYR A 190 5.00 -10.79 14.70
CA TYR A 190 4.51 -10.43 13.39
C TYR A 190 5.66 -10.44 12.38
N TYR A 191 5.55 -11.30 11.38
CA TYR A 191 6.50 -11.39 10.28
C TYR A 191 5.88 -10.74 9.05
N GLU A 192 6.54 -9.75 8.48
CA GLU A 192 6.09 -9.09 7.25
C GLU A 192 6.47 -9.88 5.99
N GLY A 193 5.59 -9.84 5.00
CA GLY A 193 5.78 -10.42 3.69
C GLY A 193 4.95 -9.68 2.64
N TYR A 194 5.46 -9.65 1.41
CA TYR A 194 4.78 -8.98 0.30
C TYR A 194 4.08 -10.01 -0.56
N PHE A 195 2.76 -10.14 -0.36
CA PHE A 195 1.95 -11.12 -1.06
C PHE A 195 0.72 -10.45 -1.67
N ALA A 196 0.48 -10.71 -2.95
CA ALA A 196 -0.83 -10.50 -3.52
C ALA A 196 -1.80 -11.54 -2.92
N LEU A 197 -3.09 -11.39 -3.26
CA LEU A 197 -4.16 -12.19 -2.68
C LEU A 197 -3.92 -13.71 -2.69
N PRO A 198 -3.33 -14.35 -3.74
CA PRO A 198 -3.03 -15.77 -3.70
C PRO A 198 -2.02 -16.14 -2.62
N GLY A 199 -0.93 -15.38 -2.49
CA GLY A 199 0.06 -15.60 -1.42
C GLY A 199 -0.56 -15.44 -0.03
N ARG A 200 -1.48 -14.49 0.15
CA ARG A 200 -2.22 -14.32 1.41
C ARG A 200 -3.08 -15.54 1.76
N ALA A 201 -3.80 -16.07 0.76
CA ALA A 201 -4.59 -17.28 0.94
C ALA A 201 -3.71 -18.52 1.22
N GLY A 202 -2.51 -18.58 0.63
CA GLY A 202 -1.50 -19.57 0.97
C GLY A 202 -1.02 -19.46 2.42
N ALA A 203 -0.66 -18.24 2.83
CA ALA A 203 -0.13 -17.93 4.15
C ALA A 203 -1.14 -18.10 5.29
N SER A 204 -2.45 -18.08 5.00
CA SER A 204 -3.48 -18.43 5.98
C SER A 204 -3.55 -19.94 6.26
N GLY A 205 -2.97 -20.78 5.41
CA GLY A 205 -2.97 -22.23 5.63
C GLY A 205 -4.36 -22.89 5.54
N ASP A 206 -5.37 -22.18 5.03
CA ASP A 206 -6.74 -22.66 4.96
C ASP A 206 -7.06 -23.15 3.54
N MET A 207 -7.06 -24.46 3.35
CA MET A 207 -7.37 -25.07 2.05
C MET A 207 -8.80 -24.76 1.60
N ALA A 208 -9.77 -24.60 2.51
CA ALA A 208 -11.15 -24.30 2.15
C ALA A 208 -11.29 -22.89 1.57
N ILE A 209 -10.40 -21.96 1.95
CA ILE A 209 -10.29 -20.64 1.31
C ILE A 209 -9.64 -20.79 -0.07
N ILE A 210 -8.50 -21.48 -0.15
CA ILE A 210 -7.74 -21.68 -1.39
C ILE A 210 -8.62 -22.32 -2.48
N GLU A 211 -9.38 -23.36 -2.15
CA GLU A 211 -10.24 -24.09 -3.09
C GLU A 211 -11.26 -23.19 -3.79
N GLN A 212 -11.72 -22.12 -3.14
CA GLN A 212 -12.68 -21.17 -3.72
C GLN A 212 -12.04 -20.29 -4.79
N PHE A 213 -10.73 -20.06 -4.71
CA PHE A 213 -9.99 -19.25 -5.68
C PHE A 213 -9.41 -20.06 -6.85
N LEU A 214 -9.14 -21.36 -6.66
CA LEU A 214 -8.52 -22.22 -7.68
C LEU A 214 -9.17 -22.11 -9.07
N PRO A 215 -10.51 -22.00 -9.23
CA PRO A 215 -11.12 -21.84 -10.55
C PRO A 215 -10.75 -20.54 -11.28
N GLN A 216 -10.34 -19.50 -10.55
CA GLN A 216 -9.97 -18.19 -11.11
C GLN A 216 -8.46 -18.09 -11.36
N TRP A 217 -7.65 -18.84 -10.62
CA TRP A 217 -6.20 -18.79 -10.69
C TRP A 217 -5.64 -19.45 -11.95
N ASP A 218 -4.60 -18.84 -12.50
CA ASP A 218 -3.65 -19.50 -13.37
C ASP A 218 -2.48 -20.08 -12.53
N ARG A 219 -1.50 -20.63 -13.23
CA ARG A 219 -0.35 -21.29 -12.61
C ARG A 219 0.48 -20.35 -11.75
N ASP A 220 0.60 -19.08 -12.13
CA ASP A 220 1.43 -18.13 -11.41
C ASP A 220 0.78 -17.76 -10.07
N GLN A 221 -0.55 -17.61 -10.04
CA GLN A 221 -1.27 -17.42 -8.77
C GLN A 221 -1.25 -18.68 -7.88
N VAL A 222 -1.33 -19.88 -8.46
CA VAL A 222 -1.13 -21.12 -7.69
C VAL A 222 0.28 -21.20 -7.11
N GLN A 223 1.29 -20.78 -7.88
CA GLN A 223 2.67 -20.70 -7.39
C GLN A 223 2.80 -19.68 -6.25
N GLU A 224 2.17 -18.51 -6.38
CA GLU A 224 2.23 -17.48 -5.35
C GLU A 224 1.56 -17.94 -4.05
N ALA A 225 0.41 -18.63 -4.14
CA ALA A 225 -0.19 -19.31 -2.99
C ALA A 225 0.75 -20.36 -2.37
N PHE A 226 1.54 -21.06 -3.19
CA PHE A 226 2.54 -22.01 -2.68
C PHE A 226 3.68 -21.32 -1.93
N VAL A 227 4.17 -20.17 -2.42
CA VAL A 227 5.16 -19.35 -1.72
C VAL A 227 4.59 -18.80 -0.40
N GLY A 228 3.34 -18.33 -0.42
CA GLY A 228 2.63 -17.92 0.80
C GLY A 228 2.48 -19.04 1.82
N ALA A 229 2.14 -20.26 1.38
CA ALA A 229 2.07 -21.42 2.26
C ALA A 229 3.43 -21.79 2.87
N ALA A 230 4.52 -21.59 2.13
CA ALA A 230 5.88 -21.74 2.65
C ALA A 230 6.18 -20.69 3.74
N PHE A 231 5.81 -19.43 3.50
CA PHE A 231 5.89 -18.35 4.50
C PHE A 231 5.07 -18.66 5.77
N GLY A 232 3.85 -19.18 5.63
CA GLY A 232 3.00 -19.58 6.76
C GLY A 232 3.44 -20.88 7.46
N ASN A 233 4.50 -21.55 6.99
CA ASN A 233 4.93 -22.87 7.47
C ASN A 233 3.85 -23.97 7.32
N HIS A 234 3.05 -23.93 6.25
CA HIS A 234 1.93 -24.84 6.01
C HIS A 234 2.28 -25.95 5.00
N VAL A 235 3.11 -26.91 5.41
CA VAL A 235 3.62 -27.99 4.54
C VAL A 235 2.51 -28.78 3.84
N GLU A 236 1.40 -29.06 4.53
CA GLU A 236 0.29 -29.81 3.92
C GLU A 236 -0.41 -29.03 2.80
N ILE A 237 -0.50 -27.70 2.94
CA ILE A 237 -1.02 -26.82 1.89
C ILE A 237 -0.04 -26.75 0.71
N MET A 238 1.26 -26.67 0.98
CA MET A 238 2.29 -26.75 -0.06
C MET A 238 2.16 -28.05 -0.88
N ARG A 239 1.96 -29.19 -0.21
CA ARG A 239 1.70 -30.49 -0.88
C ARG A 239 0.43 -30.46 -1.71
N ALA A 240 -0.66 -29.90 -1.18
CA ALA A 240 -1.93 -29.81 -1.90
C ALA A 240 -1.81 -28.94 -3.16
N LEU A 241 -1.14 -27.79 -3.06
CA LEU A 241 -0.97 -26.85 -4.19
C LEU A 241 -0.12 -27.42 -5.33
N ILE A 242 0.79 -28.38 -5.06
CA ILE A 242 1.49 -29.11 -6.11
C ILE A 242 0.51 -29.90 -6.99
N ALA A 243 -0.53 -30.50 -6.42
CA ALA A 243 -1.56 -31.19 -7.18
C ALA A 243 -2.33 -30.24 -8.12
N HIS A 244 -2.28 -28.93 -7.84
CA HIS A 244 -2.87 -27.87 -8.65
C HIS A 244 -1.87 -27.16 -9.57
N GLY A 245 -0.62 -27.63 -9.66
CA GLY A 245 0.38 -27.16 -10.63
C GLY A 245 1.45 -26.23 -10.07
N ALA A 246 1.51 -26.01 -8.75
CA ALA A 246 2.64 -25.37 -8.12
C ALA A 246 3.92 -26.20 -8.35
N ASN A 247 5.06 -25.51 -8.50
CA ASN A 247 6.36 -26.13 -8.69
C ASN A 247 7.32 -25.70 -7.57
N PRO A 248 7.76 -26.63 -6.70
CA PRO A 248 8.72 -26.31 -5.64
C PRO A 248 10.10 -25.89 -6.17
N HIS A 249 10.42 -26.24 -7.42
CA HIS A 249 11.68 -25.87 -8.09
C HIS A 249 11.54 -24.67 -9.02
N GLN A 250 10.45 -23.90 -8.92
CA GLN A 250 10.29 -22.72 -9.77
C GLN A 250 11.40 -21.71 -9.43
N PRO A 251 12.24 -21.32 -10.39
CA PRO A 251 13.26 -20.32 -10.14
C PRO A 251 12.59 -18.97 -9.88
N ILE A 252 13.25 -18.13 -9.08
CA ILE A 252 12.82 -16.75 -8.89
C ILE A 252 12.92 -16.01 -10.23
N ASP A 253 11.83 -15.31 -10.60
CA ASP A 253 11.90 -14.32 -11.67
C ASP A 253 12.64 -13.08 -11.14
N GLN A 254 13.76 -12.72 -11.78
CA GLN A 254 14.57 -11.55 -11.39
C GLN A 254 13.90 -10.22 -11.73
N HIS A 255 12.87 -10.24 -12.58
CA HIS A 255 12.09 -9.07 -12.96
C HIS A 255 10.60 -9.42 -12.87
N PRO A 256 10.10 -9.80 -11.69
CA PRO A 256 8.70 -10.11 -11.58
C PRO A 256 7.93 -8.83 -11.94
N PRO A 257 6.75 -8.95 -12.58
CA PRO A 257 5.82 -7.83 -12.61
C PRO A 257 5.68 -7.28 -11.19
N ALA A 258 5.50 -5.96 -11.02
CA ALA A 258 5.44 -5.29 -9.71
C ALA A 258 4.33 -5.80 -8.76
N GLN A 259 3.63 -6.87 -9.14
CA GLN A 259 2.40 -7.42 -8.59
C GLN A 259 2.58 -8.88 -8.12
N VAL A 260 3.77 -9.47 -8.27
CA VAL A 260 4.06 -10.86 -7.88
C VAL A 260 5.10 -10.83 -6.76
N ALA A 261 4.93 -11.69 -5.75
CA ALA A 261 5.92 -11.89 -4.69
C ALA A 261 7.31 -12.09 -5.29
N THR A 262 8.29 -11.30 -4.85
CA THR A 262 9.70 -11.37 -5.27
C THR A 262 10.44 -12.58 -4.68
N ASP A 263 9.75 -13.35 -3.84
CA ASP A 263 10.34 -14.43 -3.06
C ASP A 263 10.27 -15.79 -3.75
N SER A 264 11.33 -16.59 -3.58
CA SER A 264 11.18 -18.05 -3.70
C SER A 264 10.43 -18.59 -2.49
N ALA A 265 9.94 -19.82 -2.59
CA ALA A 265 9.45 -20.54 -1.42
C ALA A 265 10.52 -20.64 -0.31
N SER A 266 11.80 -20.74 -0.68
CA SER A 266 12.92 -20.78 0.27
C SER A 266 13.13 -19.44 0.97
N SER A 267 13.16 -18.31 0.25
CA SER A 267 13.35 -16.99 0.88
C SER A 267 12.12 -16.59 1.71
N ALA A 268 10.91 -16.87 1.22
CA ALA A 268 9.67 -16.65 1.97
C ALA A 268 9.64 -17.45 3.28
N ALA A 269 9.93 -18.76 3.21
CA ALA A 269 9.99 -19.59 4.42
C ALA A 269 11.11 -19.16 5.38
N MET A 270 12.23 -18.64 4.85
CA MET A 270 13.30 -18.10 5.66
C MET A 270 12.85 -16.83 6.41
N ARG A 271 12.20 -15.87 5.73
CA ARG A 271 11.78 -14.60 6.34
C ARG A 271 10.87 -14.76 7.57
N SER A 272 10.01 -15.78 7.57
CA SER A 272 9.08 -16.07 8.67
C SER A 272 9.58 -17.12 9.68
N GLY A 273 10.81 -17.61 9.52
CA GLY A 273 11.32 -18.69 10.36
C GLY A 273 10.54 -20.01 10.20
N ALA A 274 10.05 -20.32 9.00
CA ALA A 274 9.32 -21.54 8.67
C ALA A 274 10.27 -22.74 8.46
N VAL A 275 10.89 -23.19 9.56
CA VAL A 275 11.88 -24.29 9.55
C VAL A 275 11.32 -25.58 8.93
N GLU A 276 10.04 -25.90 9.15
CA GLU A 276 9.46 -27.14 8.61
C GLU A 276 9.24 -27.05 7.10
N ALA A 277 8.79 -25.88 6.60
CA ALA A 277 8.68 -25.63 5.18
C ALA A 277 10.05 -25.69 4.49
N LEU A 278 11.08 -25.06 5.05
CA LEU A 278 12.45 -25.15 4.53
C LEU A 278 12.97 -26.58 4.53
N ARG A 279 12.75 -27.32 5.62
CA ARG A 279 13.17 -28.73 5.72
C ARG A 279 12.49 -29.55 4.63
N TRP A 280 11.18 -29.40 4.49
CA TRP A 280 10.42 -30.10 3.46
C TRP A 280 10.89 -29.73 2.04
N LEU A 281 11.15 -28.45 1.74
CA LEU A 281 11.71 -28.01 0.46
C LEU A 281 13.04 -28.71 0.18
N SER A 282 13.93 -28.78 1.17
CA SER A 282 15.21 -29.47 1.04
C SER A 282 15.05 -30.98 0.79
N GLU A 283 14.05 -31.62 1.41
CA GLU A 283 13.71 -33.04 1.20
C GLU A 283 13.13 -33.29 -0.20
N GLN A 284 12.43 -32.31 -0.77
CA GLN A 284 12.02 -32.34 -2.18
C GLN A 284 13.19 -32.10 -3.16
N GLY A 285 14.39 -31.85 -2.65
CA GLY A 285 15.57 -31.60 -3.49
C GLY A 285 15.60 -30.19 -4.09
N VAL A 286 14.87 -29.23 -3.52
CA VAL A 286 15.00 -27.81 -3.87
C VAL A 286 16.43 -27.36 -3.56
N ARG A 287 17.01 -26.55 -4.45
CA ARG A 287 18.37 -26.02 -4.35
C ARG A 287 18.36 -24.52 -4.62
N VAL A 288 19.19 -23.80 -3.89
CA VAL A 288 19.40 -22.37 -4.04
C VAL A 288 20.73 -22.16 -4.76
N ASP A 289 20.68 -22.17 -6.09
CA ASP A 289 21.88 -22.24 -6.93
C ASP A 289 22.32 -20.88 -7.49
N SER A 290 21.39 -19.94 -7.66
CA SER A 290 21.70 -18.63 -8.23
C SER A 290 22.22 -17.66 -7.17
N HIS A 291 23.19 -16.80 -7.54
CA HIS A 291 23.68 -15.76 -6.64
C HIS A 291 22.57 -14.85 -6.11
N TYR A 292 21.61 -14.52 -6.97
CA TYR A 292 20.47 -13.67 -6.60
C TYR A 292 19.57 -14.33 -5.54
N GLU A 293 19.25 -15.62 -5.71
CA GLU A 293 18.43 -16.34 -4.73
C GLU A 293 19.17 -16.58 -3.41
N GLN A 294 20.50 -16.82 -3.47
CA GLN A 294 21.31 -16.88 -2.25
C GLN A 294 21.25 -15.54 -1.49
N ASP A 295 21.34 -14.41 -2.20
CA ASP A 295 21.25 -13.07 -1.58
C ASP A 295 19.91 -12.87 -0.88
N LEU A 296 18.80 -13.21 -1.56
CA LEU A 296 17.46 -13.09 -1.00
C LEU A 296 17.23 -13.99 0.21
N VAL A 297 17.72 -15.24 0.18
CA VAL A 297 17.58 -16.16 1.32
C VAL A 297 18.35 -15.66 2.53
N TRP A 298 19.59 -15.18 2.36
CA TRP A 298 20.38 -14.65 3.47
C TRP A 298 19.86 -13.29 3.98
N GLU A 299 19.35 -12.43 3.11
CA GLU A 299 18.62 -11.22 3.51
C GLU A 299 17.38 -11.57 4.33
N SER A 300 16.62 -12.59 3.92
CA SER A 300 15.46 -13.09 4.65
C SER A 300 15.85 -13.71 6.01
N PHE A 301 17.02 -14.37 6.09
CA PHE A 301 17.56 -14.90 7.35
C PHE A 301 17.90 -13.76 8.33
N ASP A 302 18.54 -12.73 7.79
CA ASP A 302 18.87 -11.51 8.52
C ASP A 302 17.62 -10.77 9.01
N GLU A 303 16.59 -10.63 8.17
CA GLU A 303 15.30 -10.05 8.55
C GLU A 303 14.60 -10.88 9.64
N TRP A 304 14.62 -12.20 9.51
CA TRP A 304 14.03 -13.10 10.50
C TRP A 304 14.68 -12.92 11.87
N ILE A 305 16.01 -12.89 11.96
CA ILE A 305 16.73 -12.65 13.23
C ILE A 305 16.36 -11.29 13.83
N GLN A 306 16.30 -10.24 12.99
CA GLN A 306 16.04 -8.88 13.44
C GLN A 306 14.62 -8.69 14.01
N HIS A 307 13.63 -9.36 13.44
CA HIS A 307 12.22 -9.21 13.84
C HIS A 307 11.76 -10.29 14.83
N SER A 308 12.57 -11.32 15.07
CA SER A 308 12.27 -12.38 16.03
C SER A 308 12.78 -12.04 17.43
N PRO A 309 11.99 -12.32 18.50
CA PRO A 309 12.51 -12.34 19.85
C PRO A 309 13.71 -13.29 19.95
N ARG A 310 14.73 -12.89 20.73
CA ARG A 310 15.96 -13.68 20.88
C ARG A 310 15.71 -15.14 21.24
N ALA A 311 14.78 -15.40 22.16
CA ALA A 311 14.42 -16.76 22.56
C ALA A 311 13.87 -17.62 21.40
N VAL A 312 13.18 -17.01 20.43
CA VAL A 312 12.58 -17.70 19.28
C VAL A 312 13.67 -18.09 18.28
N TRP A 313 14.47 -17.13 17.80
CA TRP A 313 15.46 -17.44 16.76
C TRP A 313 16.61 -18.28 17.31
N THR A 314 17.05 -18.09 18.56
CA THR A 314 18.12 -18.93 19.14
C THR A 314 17.71 -20.39 19.28
N GLY A 315 16.44 -20.66 19.61
CA GLY A 315 15.90 -22.02 19.68
C GLY A 315 15.80 -22.73 18.33
N GLN A 316 15.83 -21.99 17.22
CA GLN A 316 15.68 -22.52 15.86
C GLN A 316 16.94 -22.36 14.99
N LEU A 317 17.95 -21.60 15.46
CA LEU A 317 19.13 -21.19 14.70
C LEU A 317 19.85 -22.37 14.03
N GLU A 318 20.18 -23.40 14.79
CA GLU A 318 20.93 -24.55 14.26
C GLU A 318 20.11 -25.33 13.22
N ALA A 319 18.81 -25.54 13.50
CA ALA A 319 17.92 -26.21 12.55
C ALA A 319 17.77 -25.42 11.25
N MET A 320 17.76 -24.08 11.35
CA MET A 320 17.72 -23.19 10.21
C MET A 320 18.99 -23.29 9.37
N LEU A 321 20.16 -23.14 10.00
CA LEU A 321 21.47 -23.20 9.32
C LEU A 321 21.73 -24.58 8.70
N ASP A 322 21.37 -25.67 9.40
CA ASP A 322 21.43 -27.03 8.86
C ASP A 322 20.58 -27.17 7.58
N THR A 323 19.40 -26.56 7.56
CA THR A 323 18.48 -26.64 6.43
C THR A 323 18.97 -25.79 5.25
N LEU A 324 19.49 -24.60 5.53
CA LEU A 324 20.17 -23.73 4.55
C LEU A 324 21.34 -24.47 3.89
N ALA A 325 22.19 -25.14 4.67
CA ALA A 325 23.28 -25.96 4.14
C ALA A 325 22.77 -27.08 3.21
N ARG A 326 21.62 -27.71 3.53
CA ARG A 326 21.00 -28.74 2.67
C ARG A 326 20.43 -28.17 1.38
N LEU A 327 19.90 -26.95 1.42
CA LEU A 327 19.46 -26.21 0.22
C LEU A 327 20.64 -25.78 -0.66
N GLY A 328 21.89 -25.93 -0.18
CA GLY A 328 23.10 -25.59 -0.93
C GLY A 328 23.53 -24.13 -0.77
N THR A 329 22.91 -23.39 0.14
CA THR A 329 23.35 -22.02 0.46
C THR A 329 24.63 -22.07 1.28
N VAL A 330 25.58 -21.19 0.98
CA VAL A 330 26.84 -21.09 1.73
C VAL A 330 26.96 -19.70 2.34
N PRO A 331 27.32 -19.53 3.62
CA PRO A 331 27.42 -18.21 4.24
C PRO A 331 28.59 -17.34 3.75
N ALA A 332 29.46 -17.86 2.87
CA ALA A 332 30.76 -17.27 2.53
C ALA A 332 30.79 -16.42 1.25
N HIS A 333 29.64 -16.13 0.62
CA HIS A 333 29.61 -15.25 -0.55
C HIS A 333 29.64 -13.77 -0.13
N ARG A 334 30.16 -12.87 -1.00
CA ARG A 334 30.44 -11.45 -0.68
C ARG A 334 29.26 -10.67 -0.06
N SER A 335 28.05 -10.98 -0.47
CA SER A 335 26.79 -10.41 0.03
C SER A 335 26.35 -10.99 1.38
N HIS A 336 26.78 -12.22 1.73
CA HIS A 336 26.40 -12.98 2.93
C HIS A 336 27.33 -12.71 4.13
N GLY A 337 28.48 -12.07 3.88
CA GLY A 337 29.33 -11.51 4.93
C GLY A 337 28.62 -10.50 5.83
N ARG A 338 27.45 -9.99 5.41
CA ARG A 338 26.58 -9.12 6.22
C ARG A 338 26.06 -9.81 7.48
N SER A 339 25.64 -11.08 7.43
CA SER A 339 25.13 -11.76 8.63
C SER A 339 26.21 -11.91 9.69
N LEU A 340 27.44 -12.25 9.27
CA LEU A 340 28.60 -12.36 10.16
C LEU A 340 29.12 -10.99 10.62
N GLY A 341 29.08 -9.99 9.73
CA GLY A 341 29.40 -8.59 10.05
C GLY A 341 28.44 -8.03 11.09
N ARG A 342 27.13 -8.23 10.91
CA ARG A 342 26.09 -7.88 11.88
C ARG A 342 26.31 -8.56 13.21
N ALA A 343 26.55 -9.87 13.23
CA ALA A 343 26.86 -10.57 14.48
C ALA A 343 28.06 -9.95 15.21
N ALA A 344 29.05 -9.44 14.46
CA ALA A 344 30.17 -8.72 15.03
C ALA A 344 29.76 -7.34 15.56
N ASP A 345 29.01 -6.56 14.78
CA ASP A 345 28.56 -5.21 15.12
C ASP A 345 27.63 -5.20 16.35
N ASP A 346 26.74 -6.19 16.46
CA ASP A 346 25.82 -6.37 17.57
C ASP A 346 26.47 -7.06 18.78
N GLY A 347 27.70 -7.57 18.61
CA GLY A 347 28.41 -8.34 19.63
C GLY A 347 27.72 -9.66 19.98
N ASP A 348 27.05 -10.30 19.02
CA ASP A 348 26.35 -11.57 19.20
C ASP A 348 27.29 -12.77 18.97
N ALA A 349 27.99 -13.17 20.04
CA ALA A 349 28.93 -14.29 20.01
C ALA A 349 28.26 -15.60 19.58
N LEU A 350 27.01 -15.82 19.98
CA LEU A 350 26.28 -17.04 19.65
C LEU A 350 26.03 -17.13 18.14
N LEU A 351 25.51 -16.06 17.54
CA LEU A 351 25.26 -15.99 16.10
C LEU A 351 26.58 -16.12 15.32
N ALA A 352 27.63 -15.40 15.72
CA ALA A 352 28.94 -15.49 15.09
C ALA A 352 29.52 -16.91 15.11
N HIS A 353 29.49 -17.58 16.26
CA HIS A 353 29.98 -18.96 16.39
C HIS A 353 29.14 -19.97 15.60
N ALA A 354 27.83 -19.77 15.49
CA ALA A 354 26.97 -20.61 14.68
C ALA A 354 27.31 -20.44 13.18
N LEU A 355 27.37 -19.21 12.68
CA LEU A 355 27.70 -18.91 11.28
C LEU A 355 29.06 -19.50 10.87
N LEU A 356 30.09 -19.35 11.72
CA LEU A 356 31.43 -19.90 11.45
C LEU A 356 31.42 -21.44 11.41
N ARG A 357 30.66 -22.11 12.29
CA ARG A 357 30.49 -23.58 12.25
C ARG A 357 29.86 -24.06 10.97
N HIS A 358 28.97 -23.24 10.40
CA HIS A 358 28.27 -23.51 9.14
C HIS A 358 29.01 -22.97 7.91
N GLY A 359 30.29 -22.63 8.06
CA GLY A 359 31.19 -22.33 6.94
C GLY A 359 31.27 -20.86 6.55
N ALA A 360 30.75 -19.93 7.35
CA ALA A 360 31.10 -18.52 7.22
C ALA A 360 32.60 -18.31 7.44
N VAL A 361 33.18 -17.31 6.77
CA VAL A 361 34.62 -17.01 6.86
C VAL A 361 34.81 -15.56 7.32
N VAL A 362 35.79 -15.31 8.18
CA VAL A 362 36.06 -13.98 8.73
C VAL A 362 36.41 -12.97 7.62
N GLU A 363 37.01 -13.46 6.55
CA GLU A 363 37.44 -12.69 5.38
C GLU A 363 36.25 -12.17 4.55
N SER A 364 35.04 -12.72 4.70
CA SER A 364 33.86 -12.20 3.98
C SER A 364 33.27 -10.96 4.64
N VAL A 365 33.72 -10.57 5.84
CA VAL A 365 33.31 -9.33 6.49
C VAL A 365 34.07 -8.18 5.83
N ASP A 366 33.37 -7.33 5.09
CA ASP A 366 33.97 -6.24 4.29
C ASP A 366 34.63 -5.17 5.17
N GLU A 367 34.03 -4.81 6.30
CA GLU A 367 34.53 -3.74 7.16
C GLU A 367 35.63 -4.21 8.10
N ASP A 368 36.81 -3.58 8.02
CA ASP A 368 37.96 -3.85 8.90
C ASP A 368 37.59 -3.70 10.39
N TYR A 369 36.68 -2.77 10.69
CA TYR A 369 36.15 -2.53 12.03
C TYR A 369 35.35 -3.74 12.55
N SER A 370 34.32 -4.17 11.82
CA SER A 370 33.51 -5.35 12.16
C SER A 370 34.36 -6.62 12.21
N ARG A 371 35.37 -6.75 11.34
CA ARG A 371 36.32 -7.87 11.39
C ARG A 371 37.15 -7.86 12.68
N GLY A 372 37.59 -6.69 13.12
CA GLY A 372 38.28 -6.51 14.41
C GLY A 372 37.39 -6.85 15.61
N MET A 373 36.12 -6.41 15.58
CA MET A 373 35.12 -6.78 16.59
C MET A 373 34.88 -8.28 16.64
N LEU A 374 34.70 -8.91 15.48
CA LEU A 374 34.53 -10.36 15.37
C LEU A 374 35.70 -11.12 16.00
N GLN A 375 36.94 -10.72 15.71
CA GLN A 375 38.13 -11.33 16.30
C GLN A 375 38.22 -11.16 17.81
N ALA A 376 37.70 -10.06 18.35
CA ALA A 376 37.60 -9.85 19.79
C ALA A 376 36.49 -10.72 20.40
N LEU A 377 35.34 -10.80 19.74
CA LEU A 377 34.17 -11.58 20.15
C LEU A 377 34.49 -13.07 20.25
N LEU A 378 35.20 -13.62 19.26
CA LEU A 378 35.60 -15.04 19.21
C LEU A 378 36.64 -15.45 20.26
N LYS A 379 37.26 -14.50 20.96
CA LYS A 379 38.12 -14.77 22.12
C LYS A 379 37.33 -14.91 23.42
N GLY A 380 36.08 -14.44 23.41
CA GLY A 380 35.13 -14.56 24.51
C GLY A 380 34.44 -15.92 24.53
N PRO A 381 33.86 -16.32 25.67
CA PRO A 381 32.98 -17.47 25.76
C PRO A 381 31.73 -17.30 24.87
N ALA A 382 31.30 -18.36 24.18
CA ALA A 382 30.10 -18.33 23.33
C ALA A 382 28.78 -18.08 24.11
N ASP A 383 28.80 -18.24 25.43
CA ASP A 383 27.69 -17.97 26.35
C ASP A 383 27.63 -16.51 26.83
N GLN A 384 28.57 -15.65 26.44
CA GLN A 384 28.41 -14.20 26.61
C GLN A 384 27.39 -13.68 25.60
N LEU A 385 26.14 -13.68 26.04
CA LEU A 385 24.99 -13.19 25.30
C LEU A 385 25.14 -11.70 25.02
N GLY A 386 24.97 -11.32 23.75
CA GLY A 386 24.92 -9.94 23.30
C GLY A 386 23.83 -9.14 24.02
N ARG A 387 23.96 -7.81 23.97
CA ARG A 387 23.01 -6.88 24.59
C ARG A 387 21.66 -7.01 23.87
N ASP A 388 20.59 -7.27 24.61
CA ASP A 388 19.23 -7.14 24.09
C ASP A 388 18.96 -5.64 23.92
N ASP A 389 19.20 -5.12 22.74
CA ASP A 389 19.22 -3.70 22.40
C ASP A 389 17.83 -3.15 22.04
N GLY A 390 16.78 -3.91 22.31
CA GLY A 390 15.41 -3.47 22.09
C GLY A 390 15.07 -3.46 20.60
N THR A 391 15.32 -4.59 19.94
CA THR A 391 14.82 -4.89 18.59
C THR A 391 13.39 -4.41 18.44
N HIS A 392 13.09 -3.78 17.29
CA HIS A 392 11.74 -3.44 16.86
C HIS A 392 10.96 -4.73 16.57
N ILE A 393 10.62 -5.48 17.62
CA ILE A 393 9.73 -6.62 17.53
C ILE A 393 8.36 -6.05 17.24
N LEU A 394 7.89 -6.28 16.02
CA LEU A 394 6.49 -6.06 15.70
C LEU A 394 5.71 -7.13 16.46
N SER A 395 5.16 -6.74 17.61
CA SER A 395 4.24 -7.60 18.32
C SER A 395 2.93 -7.63 17.54
N CYS A 396 2.30 -8.80 17.48
CA CYS A 396 0.93 -8.88 17.05
C CYS A 396 0.09 -8.07 18.05
N HIS A 397 -0.34 -6.87 17.68
CA HIS A 397 -1.43 -6.23 18.38
C HIS A 397 -2.70 -7.02 18.04
N ASP A 398 -3.39 -7.49 19.07
CA ASP A 398 -4.75 -8.02 18.96
C ASP A 398 -5.68 -6.86 18.53
N ASP A 399 -5.67 -6.50 17.24
CA ASP A 399 -6.69 -5.61 16.65
C ASP A 399 -8.07 -6.30 16.57
N SER A 400 -8.22 -7.50 17.19
CA SER A 400 -9.51 -8.05 17.61
C SER A 400 -10.10 -7.37 18.86
N GLY A 401 -9.38 -6.43 19.49
CA GLY A 401 -9.92 -5.52 20.47
C GLY A 401 -10.78 -4.44 19.81
N ALA A 402 -12.07 -4.44 20.10
CA ALA A 402 -13.02 -3.45 19.62
C ALA A 402 -12.59 -2.01 19.96
N ASP A 403 -12.50 -1.16 18.94
CA ASP A 403 -12.82 0.27 19.00
C ASP A 403 -13.92 0.60 17.99
#